data_AF-A0A963HWZ0-F1
#
_entry.id   AF-A0A963HWZ0-F1
#
_cell.length_a   1.000
_cell.length_b   1.000
_cell.length_c   1.000
_cell.angle_alpha   90.00
_cell.angle_beta   90.00
_cell.angle_gamma   90.00
#
_symmetry.space_group_name_H-M   'P 1'
#
loop_
_entity.id
_entity.type
_entity.pdbx_description
1 polymer ?
#
loop_
_entity_poly.entity_id
_entity_poly.type
_entity_poly.pdbx_seq_one_letter_code
_entity_poly.pdbx_strand_id
1 'polypeptide(L)'
;AFAERWTEVLRDTAADLGDARNIDVLLSDIIGPAEPEPLMGATLTDPLRDHALSLRAAARTEARARLTHADHGQRILGFAAELHQLSGDALNAAADLTAFARLQLGALRKRARRRFTTADITDPDQLHVLRVSLKQLRYGIDFFRPLFNGKATKQYLAGVRQAQTDLGYLNDAAIARSLMLDWADREPTLTGPAHFVIGWHARQYARTRRRVLLETETLLTGKAPWRANR
;
A
#
# COMPACT_ATOMS: atom_id res chain seq x y z
N ALA A 1 -13.15 -1.06 22.04
CA ALA A 1 -14.12 -2.13 21.71
C ALA A 1 -14.43 -2.20 20.20
N PHE A 2 -15.36 -1.42 19.63
CA PHE A 2 -15.76 -1.55 18.21
C PHE A 2 -14.58 -1.40 17.23
N ALA A 3 -13.89 -0.26 17.28
CA ALA A 3 -12.83 0.05 16.32
C ALA A 3 -11.65 -0.94 16.40
N GLU A 4 -11.26 -1.38 17.59
CA GLU A 4 -10.19 -2.36 17.79
C GLU A 4 -10.55 -3.72 17.18
N ARG A 5 -11.71 -4.27 17.56
CA ARG A 5 -12.22 -5.55 17.04
C ARG A 5 -12.33 -5.54 15.52
N TRP A 6 -13.00 -4.53 14.96
CA TRP A 6 -13.21 -4.49 13.51
C TRP A 6 -11.95 -4.15 12.73
N THR A 7 -10.97 -3.46 13.33
CA THR A 7 -9.65 -3.30 12.70
C THR A 7 -8.95 -4.64 12.52
N GLU A 8 -9.02 -5.53 13.50
CA GLU A 8 -8.44 -6.88 13.42
C GLU A 8 -9.17 -7.75 12.40
N VAL A 9 -10.51 -7.87 12.53
CA VAL A 9 -11.32 -8.70 11.63
C VAL A 9 -11.17 -8.29 10.16
N LEU A 10 -11.17 -6.98 9.88
CA LEU A 10 -11.01 -6.48 8.51
C LEU A 10 -9.57 -6.63 8.00
N ARG A 11 -8.57 -6.58 8.88
CA ARG A 11 -7.18 -6.84 8.52
C ARG A 11 -7.02 -8.29 8.07
N ASP A 12 -7.51 -9.24 8.85
CA ASP A 12 -7.38 -10.66 8.56
C ASP A 12 -8.15 -11.02 7.28
N THR A 13 -9.36 -10.50 7.14
CA THR A 13 -10.17 -10.66 5.92
C THR A 13 -9.46 -10.07 4.68
N ALA A 14 -8.71 -8.98 4.82
CA ALA A 14 -7.92 -8.43 3.73
C ALA A 14 -6.65 -9.24 3.45
N ALA A 15 -6.03 -9.83 4.48
CA ALA A 15 -4.85 -10.68 4.36
C ALA A 15 -5.15 -11.94 3.55
N ASP A 16 -6.35 -12.51 3.71
CA ASP A 16 -6.85 -13.66 2.94
C ASP A 16 -6.88 -13.44 1.41
N LEU A 17 -6.85 -12.18 0.96
CA LEU A 17 -6.87 -11.79 -0.45
C LEU A 17 -5.50 -11.28 -0.93
N GLY A 18 -4.53 -11.18 -0.02
CA GLY A 18 -3.24 -10.55 -0.24
C GLY A 18 -2.39 -11.28 -1.26
N ASP A 19 -2.35 -12.62 -1.20
CA ASP A 19 -1.46 -13.43 -2.05
C ASP A 19 -1.84 -13.31 -3.54
N ALA A 20 -3.13 -13.41 -3.85
CA ALA A 20 -3.62 -13.22 -5.22
C ALA A 20 -3.25 -11.82 -5.75
N ARG A 21 -3.40 -10.78 -4.91
CA ARG A 21 -3.03 -9.41 -5.28
C ARG A 21 -1.53 -9.25 -5.48
N ASN A 22 -0.70 -9.83 -4.61
CA ASN A 22 0.75 -9.76 -4.69
C ASN A 22 1.25 -10.38 -6.00
N ILE A 23 0.72 -11.54 -6.38
CA ILE A 23 1.08 -12.20 -7.65
C ILE A 23 0.56 -11.39 -8.85
N ASP A 24 -0.61 -10.77 -8.76
CA ASP A 24 -1.09 -9.87 -9.80
C ASP A 24 -0.16 -8.66 -10.00
N VAL A 25 0.30 -8.02 -8.92
CA VAL A 25 1.31 -6.94 -8.99
C VAL A 25 2.62 -7.46 -9.60
N LEU A 26 3.09 -8.63 -9.15
CA LEU A 26 4.31 -9.23 -9.68
C LEU A 26 4.22 -9.42 -11.20
N LEU A 27 3.10 -9.94 -11.71
CA LEU A 27 2.91 -10.17 -13.14
C LEU A 27 2.79 -8.87 -13.94
N SER A 28 2.02 -7.88 -13.45
CA SER A 28 1.71 -6.67 -14.21
C SER A 28 2.78 -5.59 -14.10
N ASP A 29 3.34 -5.39 -12.90
CA ASP A 29 4.13 -4.21 -12.56
C ASP A 29 5.63 -4.53 -12.41
N ILE A 30 5.99 -5.83 -12.30
CA ILE A 30 7.37 -6.28 -12.13
C ILE A 30 7.86 -7.11 -13.32
N ILE A 31 7.23 -8.26 -13.62
CA ILE A 31 7.66 -9.13 -14.72
C ILE A 31 7.32 -8.48 -16.07
N GLY A 32 6.10 -7.98 -16.24
CA GLY A 32 5.63 -7.37 -17.49
C GLY A 32 6.53 -6.27 -18.06
N PRO A 33 6.93 -5.26 -17.28
CA PRO A 33 7.79 -4.18 -17.78
C PRO A 33 9.21 -4.66 -18.14
N ALA A 34 9.67 -5.76 -17.55
CA ALA A 34 10.98 -6.32 -17.75
C ALA A 34 11.05 -7.32 -18.90
N GLU A 35 10.06 -7.39 -19.79
CA GLU A 35 10.10 -8.30 -20.94
C GLU A 35 11.10 -7.80 -22.00
N PRO A 36 12.14 -8.59 -22.34
CA PRO A 36 13.01 -8.26 -23.46
C PRO A 36 12.26 -8.48 -24.78
N GLU A 37 12.78 -7.89 -25.87
CA GLU A 37 12.30 -8.21 -27.21
C GLU A 37 12.46 -9.73 -27.46
N PRO A 38 11.42 -10.42 -27.99
CA PRO A 38 11.44 -11.87 -28.12
C PRO A 38 12.59 -12.35 -29.00
N LEU A 39 13.37 -13.32 -28.53
CA LEU A 39 14.37 -14.01 -29.34
C LEU A 39 13.79 -15.36 -29.79
N MET A 40 13.52 -15.53 -31.08
CA MET A 40 12.90 -16.75 -31.63
C MET A 40 11.55 -17.12 -30.98
N GLY A 41 10.73 -16.12 -30.64
CA GLY A 41 9.37 -16.34 -30.14
C GLY A 41 9.24 -16.67 -28.66
N ALA A 42 10.35 -16.72 -27.91
CA ALA A 42 10.36 -16.85 -26.46
C ALA A 42 11.14 -15.69 -25.81
N THR A 43 10.76 -15.32 -24.59
CA THR A 43 11.49 -14.36 -23.78
C THR A 43 12.24 -15.07 -22.64
N LEU A 44 13.33 -14.48 -22.17
CA LEU A 44 14.04 -14.95 -20.98
C LEU A 44 13.13 -14.99 -19.75
N THR A 45 12.04 -14.24 -19.73
CA THR A 45 11.11 -14.13 -18.61
C THR A 45 9.96 -15.16 -18.63
N ASP A 46 9.77 -15.91 -19.73
CA ASP A 46 8.65 -16.84 -19.88
C ASP A 46 8.55 -17.89 -18.75
N PRO A 47 9.64 -18.57 -18.34
CA PRO A 47 9.55 -19.56 -17.25
C PRO A 47 9.06 -18.95 -15.93
N LEU A 48 9.51 -17.72 -15.63
CA LEU A 48 9.12 -17.00 -14.42
C LEU A 48 7.66 -16.53 -14.49
N ARG A 49 7.22 -16.07 -15.67
CA ARG A 49 5.84 -15.70 -15.94
C ARG A 49 4.90 -16.89 -15.76
N ASP A 50 5.24 -18.03 -16.35
CA ASP A 50 4.42 -19.25 -16.27
C ASP A 50 4.32 -19.77 -14.84
N HIS A 51 5.43 -19.77 -14.10
CA HIS A 51 5.45 -20.10 -12.68
C HIS A 51 4.50 -19.18 -11.87
N ALA A 52 4.60 -17.86 -12.07
CA ALA A 52 3.72 -16.89 -11.41
C ALA A 52 2.25 -17.05 -11.81
N LEU A 53 1.95 -17.37 -13.07
CA LEU A 53 0.59 -17.63 -13.54
C LEU A 53 -0.05 -18.85 -12.87
N SER A 54 0.72 -19.92 -12.69
CA SER A 54 0.29 -21.13 -11.96
C SER A 54 -0.07 -20.80 -10.50
N LEU A 55 0.83 -20.10 -9.79
CA LEU A 55 0.59 -19.68 -8.41
C LEU A 55 -0.63 -18.75 -8.30
N ARG A 56 -0.82 -17.85 -9.27
CA ARG A 56 -1.99 -16.97 -9.31
C ARG A 56 -3.29 -17.75 -9.42
N ALA A 57 -3.32 -18.80 -10.25
CA ALA A 57 -4.53 -19.61 -10.43
C ALA A 57 -4.92 -20.31 -9.12
N ALA A 58 -3.93 -20.87 -8.40
CA ALA A 58 -4.13 -21.46 -7.08
C ALA A 58 -4.63 -20.40 -6.06
N ALA A 59 -3.92 -19.28 -5.94
CA ALA A 59 -4.27 -18.21 -4.99
C ALA A 59 -5.67 -17.61 -5.26
N ARG A 60 -6.07 -17.48 -6.53
CA ARG A 60 -7.42 -17.01 -6.89
C ARG A 60 -8.51 -18.03 -6.58
N THR A 61 -8.21 -19.32 -6.76
CA THR A 61 -9.14 -20.40 -6.41
C THR A 61 -9.41 -20.37 -4.90
N GLU A 62 -8.35 -20.24 -4.11
CA GLU A 62 -8.44 -20.12 -2.65
C GLU A 62 -9.17 -18.84 -2.20
N ALA A 63 -8.79 -17.68 -2.75
CA ALA A 63 -9.46 -16.42 -2.46
C ALA A 63 -10.96 -16.49 -2.79
N ARG A 64 -11.33 -17.09 -3.92
CA ARG A 64 -12.74 -17.29 -4.29
C ARG A 64 -13.46 -18.19 -3.29
N ALA A 65 -12.87 -19.31 -2.90
CA ALA A 65 -13.45 -20.22 -1.91
C ALA A 65 -13.73 -19.49 -0.58
N ARG A 66 -12.77 -18.70 -0.09
CA ARG A 66 -12.92 -17.87 1.12
C ARG A 66 -14.04 -16.83 0.99
N LEU A 67 -14.11 -16.13 -0.14
CA LEU A 67 -15.14 -15.12 -0.39
C LEU A 67 -16.55 -15.72 -0.52
N THR A 68 -16.67 -16.95 -1.01
CA THR A 68 -17.95 -17.65 -1.12
C THR A 68 -18.40 -18.33 0.18
N HIS A 69 -17.53 -18.40 1.19
CA HIS A 69 -17.87 -18.99 2.47
C HIS A 69 -18.84 -18.08 3.24
N ALA A 70 -19.81 -18.68 3.95
CA ALA A 70 -20.83 -17.94 4.71
C ALA A 70 -20.21 -16.97 5.72
N ASP A 71 -19.11 -17.36 6.36
CA ASP A 71 -18.34 -16.54 7.31
C ASP A 71 -17.96 -15.17 6.76
N HIS A 72 -17.61 -15.06 5.46
CA HIS A 72 -17.29 -13.78 4.86
C HIS A 72 -18.51 -12.85 4.88
N GLY A 73 -19.67 -13.35 4.41
CA GLY A 73 -20.93 -12.61 4.43
C GLY A 73 -21.36 -12.24 5.86
N GLN A 74 -21.23 -13.17 6.81
CA GLN A 74 -21.53 -12.93 8.22
C GLN A 74 -20.67 -11.83 8.82
N ARG A 75 -19.36 -11.79 8.51
CA ARG A 75 -18.47 -10.72 8.98
C ARG A 75 -18.90 -9.34 8.45
N ILE A 76 -19.23 -9.23 7.16
CA ILE A 76 -19.68 -7.96 6.56
C ILE A 76 -21.02 -7.51 7.14
N LEU A 77 -21.98 -8.44 7.28
CA LEU A 77 -23.28 -8.14 7.89
C LEU A 77 -23.14 -7.76 9.37
N GLY A 78 -22.28 -8.46 10.12
CA GLY A 78 -21.96 -8.13 11.51
C GLY A 78 -21.35 -6.75 11.65
N PHE A 79 -20.41 -6.37 10.76
CA PHE A 79 -19.83 -5.04 10.74
C PHE A 79 -20.89 -3.98 10.52
N ALA A 80 -21.75 -4.15 9.51
CA ALA A 80 -22.81 -3.22 9.20
C ALA A 80 -23.81 -3.09 10.38
N ALA A 81 -24.24 -4.21 10.96
CA ALA A 81 -25.16 -4.22 12.08
C ALA A 81 -24.60 -3.49 13.31
N GLU A 82 -23.37 -3.79 13.71
CA GLU A 82 -22.72 -3.14 14.84
C GLU A 82 -22.43 -1.66 14.56
N LEU A 83 -22.07 -1.31 13.31
CA LEU A 83 -21.87 0.08 12.90
C LEU A 83 -23.14 0.92 13.07
N HIS A 84 -24.30 0.36 12.68
CA HIS A 84 -25.60 1.02 12.84
C HIS A 84 -26.07 1.12 14.29
N GLN A 85 -25.54 0.29 15.19
CA GLN A 85 -25.83 0.33 16.62
C GLN A 85 -24.93 1.31 17.39
N LEU A 86 -23.88 1.85 16.74
CA LEU A 86 -23.06 2.90 17.35
C LEU A 86 -23.94 4.13 17.58
N SER A 87 -24.32 4.35 18.82
CA SER A 87 -25.01 5.55 19.25
C SER A 87 -24.02 6.70 19.27
N GLY A 88 -24.34 7.80 18.60
CA GLY A 88 -23.58 9.04 18.75
C GLY A 88 -23.87 9.65 20.11
N ASP A 89 -22.87 9.69 21.00
CA ASP A 89 -23.02 10.43 22.25
C ASP A 89 -23.31 11.92 21.98
N ALA A 90 -24.12 12.57 22.82
CA ALA A 90 -24.48 13.98 22.68
C ALA A 90 -23.27 14.92 22.56
N LEU A 91 -22.12 14.51 23.11
CA LEU A 91 -20.83 15.19 22.97
C LEU A 91 -20.26 15.15 21.54
N ASN A 92 -20.54 14.10 20.77
CA ASN A 92 -20.16 14.00 19.35
C ASN A 92 -21.01 14.91 18.46
N ALA A 93 -22.28 15.14 18.83
CA ALA A 93 -23.19 16.01 18.07
C ALA A 93 -22.83 17.50 18.20
N ALA A 94 -22.25 17.90 19.34
CA ALA A 94 -21.81 19.28 19.60
C ALA A 94 -20.36 19.56 19.15
N ALA A 95 -19.62 18.55 18.66
CA ALA A 95 -18.22 18.69 18.31
C ALA A 95 -18.03 19.47 17.01
N ASP A 96 -17.11 20.45 17.00
CA ASP A 96 -16.62 21.06 15.76
C ASP A 96 -15.82 20.00 14.97
N LEU A 97 -16.47 19.41 13.98
CA LEU A 97 -15.89 18.41 13.08
C LEU A 97 -14.62 18.92 12.38
N THR A 98 -14.55 20.23 12.10
CA THR A 98 -13.38 20.83 11.46
C THR A 98 -12.21 20.89 12.45
N ALA A 99 -12.44 21.32 13.70
CA ALA A 99 -11.42 21.28 14.75
C ALA A 99 -10.94 19.84 15.02
N PHE A 100 -11.86 18.88 15.11
CA PHE A 100 -11.53 17.47 15.27
C PHE A 100 -10.67 16.95 14.11
N ALA A 101 -11.08 17.21 12.86
CA ALA A 101 -10.34 16.79 11.69
C ALA A 101 -8.93 17.39 11.65
N ARG A 102 -8.75 18.66 12.03
CA ARG A 102 -7.43 19.30 12.14
C ARG A 102 -6.52 18.58 13.14
N LEU A 103 -7.06 18.20 14.31
CA LEU A 103 -6.32 17.45 15.33
C LEU A 103 -5.89 16.08 14.81
N GLN A 104 -6.82 15.32 14.21
CA GLN A 104 -6.55 13.99 13.68
C GLN A 104 -5.51 14.02 12.54
N LEU A 105 -5.67 14.90 11.56
CA LEU A 105 -4.71 15.07 10.46
C LEU A 105 -3.34 15.55 10.97
N GLY A 106 -3.32 16.41 12.00
CA GLY A 106 -2.10 16.82 12.69
C GLY A 106 -1.36 15.65 13.33
N ALA A 107 -2.09 14.77 14.03
CA ALA A 107 -1.53 13.57 14.65
C ALA A 107 -1.00 12.56 13.61
N LEU A 108 -1.77 12.30 12.54
CA LEU A 108 -1.35 11.43 11.44
C LEU A 108 -0.08 11.94 10.75
N ARG A 109 -0.03 13.25 10.46
CA ARG A 109 1.17 13.87 9.88
C ARG A 109 2.37 13.81 10.81
N LYS A 110 2.18 14.04 12.12
CA LYS A 110 3.24 13.91 13.12
C LYS A 110 3.78 12.48 13.19
N ARG A 111 2.89 11.47 13.12
CA ARG A 111 3.28 10.05 13.05
C ARG A 111 4.09 9.75 11.79
N ALA A 112 3.62 10.17 10.62
CA ALA A 112 4.34 9.99 9.37
C ALA A 112 5.72 10.66 9.39
N ARG A 113 5.82 11.88 9.93
CA ARG A 113 7.10 12.57 10.10
C ARG A 113 8.07 11.82 11.01
N ARG A 114 7.59 11.28 12.14
CA ARG A 114 8.42 10.46 13.04
C ARG A 114 9.00 9.25 12.31
N ARG A 115 8.15 8.52 11.57
CA ARG A 115 8.60 7.36 10.78
C ARG A 115 9.60 7.75 9.70
N PHE A 116 9.38 8.89 9.04
CA PHE A 116 10.32 9.42 8.05
C PHE A 116 11.69 9.74 8.67
N THR A 117 11.72 10.44 9.80
CA THR A 117 12.99 10.82 10.46
C THR A 117 13.79 9.62 10.96
N THR A 118 13.14 8.52 11.32
CA THR A 118 13.81 7.31 11.80
C THR A 118 14.08 6.29 10.70
N ALA A 119 13.55 6.47 9.49
CA ALA A 119 13.64 5.47 8.44
C ALA A 119 15.04 5.42 7.84
N ASP A 120 15.67 4.24 7.92
CA ASP A 120 16.76 3.89 7.01
C ASP A 120 16.17 3.66 5.62
N ILE A 121 16.64 4.48 4.68
CA ILE A 121 16.17 4.48 3.30
C ILE A 121 16.59 3.22 2.55
N THR A 122 17.61 2.52 3.04
CA THR A 122 18.13 1.28 2.45
C THR A 122 17.38 0.05 2.94
N ASP A 123 16.61 0.19 4.02
CA ASP A 123 15.83 -0.87 4.65
C ASP A 123 14.38 -0.88 4.10
N PRO A 124 13.99 -1.93 3.33
CA PRO A 124 12.65 -2.05 2.79
C PRO A 124 11.54 -2.07 3.85
N ASP A 125 11.80 -2.62 5.04
CA ASP A 125 10.80 -2.75 6.10
C ASP A 125 10.50 -1.38 6.72
N GLN A 126 11.53 -0.55 6.88
CA GLN A 126 11.35 0.82 7.36
C GLN A 126 10.63 1.71 6.32
N LEU A 127 10.94 1.52 5.03
CA LEU A 127 10.19 2.16 3.94
C LEU A 127 8.72 1.70 3.90
N HIS A 128 8.45 0.42 4.15
CA HIS A 128 7.09 -0.11 4.25
C HIS A 128 6.32 0.55 5.40
N VAL A 129 6.93 0.65 6.58
CA VAL A 129 6.35 1.33 7.74
C VAL A 129 6.04 2.80 7.46
N LEU A 130 6.95 3.51 6.77
CA LEU A 130 6.71 4.88 6.31
C LEU A 130 5.50 4.92 5.35
N ARG A 131 5.45 4.00 4.38
CA ARG A 131 4.33 3.89 3.43
C ARG A 131 2.99 3.73 4.13
N VAL A 132 2.91 2.85 5.13
CA VAL A 132 1.69 2.63 5.93
C VAL A 132 1.27 3.92 6.63
N SER A 133 2.21 4.66 7.22
CA SER A 133 1.90 5.92 7.90
C SER A 133 1.39 7.01 6.94
N LEU A 134 1.96 7.10 5.73
CA LEU A 134 1.47 8.00 4.70
C LEU A 134 0.10 7.55 4.17
N LYS A 135 -0.15 6.24 4.06
CA LYS A 135 -1.47 5.66 3.69
C LYS A 135 -2.55 6.12 4.65
N GLN A 136 -2.28 6.04 5.96
CA GLN A 136 -3.18 6.55 6.99
C GLN A 136 -3.43 8.06 6.84
N LEU A 137 -2.38 8.85 6.61
CA LEU A 137 -2.52 10.29 6.38
C LEU A 137 -3.39 10.58 5.15
N ARG A 138 -3.16 9.89 4.03
CA ARG A 138 -3.98 10.04 2.82
C ARG A 138 -5.44 9.71 3.10
N TYR A 139 -5.73 8.59 3.74
CA TYR A 139 -7.11 8.20 4.06
C TYR A 139 -7.79 9.23 4.96
N GLY A 140 -7.07 9.76 5.95
CA GLY A 140 -7.59 10.88 6.75
C GLY A 140 -7.92 12.10 5.89
N ILE A 141 -7.03 12.49 4.97
CA ILE A 141 -7.27 13.65 4.09
C ILE A 141 -8.43 13.38 3.12
N ASP A 142 -8.50 12.19 2.51
CA ASP A 142 -9.59 11.78 1.61
C ASP A 142 -10.94 11.82 2.35
N PHE A 143 -10.98 11.31 3.60
CA PHE A 143 -12.18 11.27 4.44
C PHE A 143 -12.64 12.67 4.86
N PHE A 144 -11.74 13.51 5.38
CA PHE A 144 -12.08 14.87 5.81
C PHE A 144 -12.03 15.91 4.68
N ARG A 145 -11.80 15.49 3.43
CA ARG A 145 -11.70 16.40 2.27
C ARG A 145 -12.86 17.39 2.18
N PRO A 146 -14.13 16.99 2.38
CA PRO A 146 -15.26 17.92 2.30
C PRO A 146 -15.19 19.10 3.29
N LEU A 147 -14.46 18.95 4.40
CA LEU A 147 -14.26 20.01 5.41
C LEU A 147 -13.14 21.00 5.04
N PHE A 148 -12.26 20.62 4.11
CA PHE A 148 -11.07 21.39 3.73
C PHE A 148 -11.07 21.64 2.21
N ASN A 149 -12.08 22.36 1.72
CA ASN A 149 -12.21 22.71 0.32
C ASN A 149 -11.24 23.84 -0.04
N GLY A 150 -10.09 23.49 -0.62
CA GLY A 150 -9.10 24.48 -1.06
C GLY A 150 -8.05 23.89 -2.00
N LYS A 151 -7.49 24.74 -2.87
CA LYS A 151 -6.41 24.38 -3.80
C LYS A 151 -5.21 23.77 -3.07
N ALA A 152 -4.87 24.30 -1.90
CA ALA A 152 -3.75 23.82 -1.09
C ALA A 152 -3.93 22.37 -0.59
N THR A 153 -5.12 22.00 -0.11
CA THR A 153 -5.43 20.62 0.31
C THR A 153 -5.34 19.65 -0.86
N LYS A 154 -5.86 20.05 -2.04
CA LYS A 154 -5.78 19.23 -3.26
C LYS A 154 -4.32 19.00 -3.70
N GLN A 155 -3.49 20.04 -3.70
CA GLN A 155 -2.08 19.94 -4.05
C GLN A 155 -1.30 19.08 -3.04
N TYR A 156 -1.54 19.26 -1.75
CA TYR A 156 -0.92 18.44 -0.72
C TYR A 156 -1.29 16.95 -0.87
N LEU A 157 -2.58 16.67 -1.08
CA LEU A 157 -3.06 15.30 -1.32
C LEU A 157 -2.44 14.67 -2.56
N ALA A 158 -2.27 15.45 -3.65
CA ALA A 158 -1.58 14.98 -4.85
C ALA A 158 -0.13 14.59 -4.55
N GLY A 159 0.60 15.40 -3.78
CA GLY A 159 1.96 15.06 -3.35
C GLY A 159 2.01 13.80 -2.48
N VAL A 160 1.09 13.65 -1.50
CA VAL A 160 1.02 12.43 -0.68
C VAL A 160 0.72 11.19 -1.53
N ARG A 161 -0.14 11.33 -2.55
CA ARG A 161 -0.42 10.23 -3.49
C ARG A 161 0.81 9.86 -4.32
N GLN A 162 1.58 10.86 -4.80
CA GLN A 162 2.82 10.59 -5.52
C GLN A 162 3.84 9.85 -4.65
N ALA A 163 4.07 10.33 -3.42
CA ALA A 163 4.97 9.68 -2.48
C ALA A 163 4.52 8.23 -2.17
N GLN A 164 3.21 7.96 -2.11
CA GLN A 164 2.69 6.60 -1.93
C GLN A 164 2.88 5.72 -3.15
N THR A 165 2.73 6.25 -4.36
CA THR A 165 3.01 5.51 -5.60
C THR A 165 4.48 5.08 -5.61
N ASP A 166 5.38 5.99 -5.27
CA ASP A 166 6.82 5.72 -5.24
C ASP A 166 7.20 4.70 -4.15
N LEU A 167 6.71 4.88 -2.91
CA LEU A 167 6.92 3.89 -1.85
C LEU A 167 6.22 2.56 -2.14
N GLY A 168 5.11 2.58 -2.88
CA GLY A 168 4.42 1.38 -3.36
C GLY A 168 5.32 0.58 -4.28
N TYR A 169 5.87 1.22 -5.31
CA TYR A 169 6.82 0.59 -6.20
C TYR A 169 8.04 0.00 -5.47
N LEU A 170 8.64 0.73 -4.51
CA LEU A 170 9.78 0.22 -3.75
C LEU A 170 9.42 -1.02 -2.90
N ASN A 171 8.24 -1.00 -2.29
CA ASN A 171 7.71 -2.14 -1.54
C ASN A 171 7.49 -3.35 -2.46
N ASP A 172 6.82 -3.12 -3.58
CA ASP A 172 6.42 -4.19 -4.51
C ASP A 172 7.64 -4.83 -5.16
N ALA A 173 8.64 -4.02 -5.53
CA ALA A 173 9.93 -4.51 -6.03
C ALA A 173 10.73 -5.29 -4.97
N ALA A 174 10.67 -4.90 -3.68
CA ALA A 174 11.34 -5.62 -2.60
C ALA A 174 10.68 -6.98 -2.33
N ILE A 175 9.35 -7.01 -2.26
CA ILE A 175 8.58 -8.27 -2.11
C ILE A 175 8.83 -9.19 -3.30
N ALA A 176 8.74 -8.65 -4.52
CA ALA A 176 8.99 -9.41 -5.74
C ALA A 176 10.41 -9.98 -5.78
N ARG A 177 11.42 -9.20 -5.41
CA ARG A 177 12.80 -9.68 -5.29
C ARG A 177 12.89 -10.87 -4.33
N SER A 178 12.27 -10.78 -3.15
CA SER A 178 12.28 -11.88 -2.18
C SER A 178 11.60 -13.14 -2.72
N LEU A 179 10.44 -12.99 -3.35
CA LEU A 179 9.69 -14.11 -3.93
C LEU A 179 10.46 -14.79 -5.05
N MET A 180 10.98 -14.01 -6.00
CA MET A 180 11.70 -14.56 -7.16
C MET A 180 13.00 -15.28 -6.75
N LEU A 181 13.68 -14.82 -5.69
CA LEU A 181 14.86 -15.51 -5.15
C LEU A 181 14.48 -16.81 -4.45
N ASP A 182 13.42 -16.82 -3.64
CA ASP A 182 12.90 -18.06 -3.02
C ASP A 182 12.45 -19.08 -4.08
N TRP A 183 11.85 -18.62 -5.18
CA TRP A 183 11.50 -19.50 -6.29
C TRP A 183 12.73 -20.04 -7.02
N ALA A 184 13.74 -19.20 -7.26
CA ALA A 184 15.00 -19.62 -7.89
C ALA A 184 15.79 -20.63 -7.04
N ASP A 185 15.74 -20.51 -5.70
CA ASP A 185 16.38 -21.45 -4.78
C ASP A 185 15.72 -22.84 -4.84
N ARG A 186 14.40 -22.89 -5.08
CA ARG A 186 13.62 -24.15 -5.18
C ARG A 186 13.63 -24.73 -6.59
N GLU A 187 13.67 -23.88 -7.60
CA GLU A 187 13.60 -24.23 -9.02
C GLU A 187 14.74 -23.53 -9.79
N PRO A 188 15.91 -24.19 -9.94
CA PRO A 188 17.11 -23.54 -10.49
C PRO A 188 16.96 -22.95 -11.90
N THR A 189 16.01 -23.45 -12.69
CA THR A 189 15.66 -22.92 -14.02
C THR A 189 15.17 -21.47 -13.96
N LEU A 190 14.63 -21.03 -12.82
CA LEU A 190 14.14 -19.66 -12.60
C LEU A 190 15.24 -18.67 -12.23
N THR A 191 16.47 -19.14 -11.95
CA THR A 191 17.59 -18.29 -11.50
C THR A 191 17.91 -17.19 -12.50
N GLY A 192 18.12 -17.54 -13.77
CA GLY A 192 18.44 -16.57 -14.83
C GLY A 192 17.32 -15.53 -15.03
N PRO A 193 16.07 -15.97 -15.27
CA PRO A 193 14.91 -15.07 -15.37
C PRO A 193 14.75 -14.13 -14.15
N ALA A 194 14.86 -14.65 -12.93
CA ALA A 194 14.72 -13.88 -11.70
C ALA A 194 15.78 -12.78 -11.59
N HIS A 195 17.06 -13.14 -11.79
CA HIS A 195 18.16 -12.17 -11.72
C HIS A 195 18.06 -11.11 -12.81
N PHE A 196 17.59 -11.48 -14.00
CA PHE A 196 17.35 -10.53 -15.08
C PHE A 196 16.29 -9.49 -14.70
N VAL A 197 15.11 -9.91 -14.21
CA VAL A 197 14.04 -8.98 -13.79
C VAL A 197 14.48 -8.09 -12.62
N ILE A 198 15.18 -8.65 -11.63
CA ILE A 198 15.76 -7.89 -10.50
C ILE A 198 16.74 -6.84 -11.02
N GLY A 199 17.64 -7.23 -11.94
CA GLY A 199 18.62 -6.34 -12.55
C GLY A 199 17.97 -5.22 -13.37
N TRP A 200 16.92 -5.54 -14.13
CA TRP A 200 16.16 -4.58 -14.93
C TRP A 200 15.57 -3.45 -14.06
N HIS A 201 14.95 -3.80 -12.93
CA HIS A 201 14.37 -2.81 -12.01
C HIS A 201 15.41 -2.04 -11.18
N ALA A 202 16.66 -2.51 -11.05
CA ALA A 202 17.64 -1.93 -10.15
C ALA A 202 17.85 -0.43 -10.37
N ARG A 203 17.88 0.02 -11.64
CA ARG A 203 18.02 1.44 -11.98
C ARG A 203 16.81 2.27 -11.52
N GLN A 204 15.59 1.80 -11.80
CA GLN A 204 14.37 2.50 -11.42
C GLN A 204 14.23 2.52 -9.89
N TYR A 205 14.49 1.39 -9.22
CA TYR A 205 14.52 1.28 -7.76
C TYR A 205 15.44 2.33 -7.13
N ALA A 206 16.69 2.42 -7.59
CA ALA A 206 17.65 3.39 -7.07
C ALA A 206 17.20 4.85 -7.30
N ARG A 207 16.59 5.15 -8.45
CA ARG A 207 16.08 6.49 -8.76
C ARG A 207 14.86 6.86 -7.91
N THR A 208 13.87 5.98 -7.82
CA THR A 208 12.65 6.19 -7.04
C THR A 208 12.98 6.36 -5.56
N ARG A 209 13.88 5.53 -5.02
CA ARG A 209 14.33 5.63 -3.63
C ARG A 209 14.95 6.99 -3.28
N ARG A 210 15.70 7.60 -4.20
CA ARG A 210 16.26 8.96 -3.98
C ARG A 210 15.19 10.03 -4.06
N ARG A 211 14.32 9.96 -5.07
CA ARG A 211 13.26 10.96 -5.30
C ARG A 211 12.26 11.01 -4.15
N VAL A 212 11.79 9.84 -3.71
CA VAL A 212 10.71 9.73 -2.72
C VAL A 212 11.07 10.38 -1.38
N LEU A 213 12.36 10.43 -1.04
CA LEU A 213 12.83 11.09 0.17
C LEU A 213 12.62 12.60 0.12
N LEU A 214 13.03 13.23 -0.97
CA LEU A 214 12.91 14.68 -1.17
C LEU A 214 11.43 15.10 -1.19
N GLU A 215 10.60 14.35 -1.89
CA GLU A 215 9.17 14.62 -1.97
C GLU A 215 8.48 14.44 -0.61
N THR A 216 8.79 13.34 0.09
CA THR A 216 8.21 13.05 1.40
C THR A 216 8.65 14.04 2.47
N GLU A 217 9.93 14.43 2.47
CA GLU A 217 10.45 15.44 3.39
C GLU A 217 9.70 16.76 3.24
N THR A 218 9.57 17.25 2.01
CA THR A 218 8.89 18.51 1.70
C THR A 218 7.44 18.51 2.20
N LEU A 219 6.73 17.39 2.01
CA LEU A 219 5.35 17.22 2.48
C LEU A 219 5.25 17.22 4.01
N LEU A 220 6.18 16.54 4.70
CA LEU A 220 6.13 16.33 6.14
C LEU A 220 6.72 17.48 6.97
N THR A 221 7.57 18.31 6.38
CA THR A 221 8.18 19.50 7.04
C THR A 221 7.46 20.81 6.68
N GLY A 222 6.83 20.91 5.51
CA GLY A 222 6.17 22.13 5.02
C GLY A 222 4.92 22.59 5.80
N LYS A 223 4.19 23.58 5.25
CA LYS A 223 2.92 24.05 5.83
C LYS A 223 1.81 23.03 5.56
N ALA A 224 1.10 22.60 6.61
CA ALA A 224 -0.05 21.73 6.48
C ALA A 224 -1.30 22.55 6.11
N PRO A 225 -2.03 22.21 5.02
CA PRO A 225 -3.09 23.05 4.49
C PRO A 225 -4.35 23.12 5.36
N TRP A 226 -4.51 22.20 6.32
CA TRP A 226 -5.62 22.20 7.27
C TRP A 226 -5.32 23.01 8.55
N ARG A 227 -4.09 23.53 8.75
CA ARG A 227 -3.82 24.41 9.90
C ARG A 227 -4.52 25.76 9.69
N ALA A 228 -5.13 26.30 10.74
CA ALA A 228 -5.64 27.66 10.71
C ALA A 228 -4.49 28.62 10.41
N ASN A 229 -4.74 29.65 9.59
CA ASN A 229 -3.85 30.81 9.51
C ASN A 229 -3.79 31.41 10.92
N ARG A 230 -2.63 31.30 11.57
CA ARG A 230 -2.26 32.16 12.68
C ARG A 230 -1.48 33.32 12.09
#